data_AF-A0A1I2IB40-F1
#
_entry.id   AF-A0A1I2IB40-F1
#
_cell.length_a   1.000
_cell.length_b   1.000
_cell.length_c   1.000
_cell.angle_alpha   90.00
_cell.angle_beta   90.00
_cell.angle_gamma   90.00
#
_symmetry.space_group_name_H-M   'P 1'
#
loop_
_entity.id
_entity.type
_entity.pdbx_description
1 polymer ?
#
loop_
_entity_poly.entity_id
_entity_poly.type
_entity_poly.pdbx_seq_one_letter_code
_entity_poly.pdbx_strand_id
1 'polypeptide(L)'
;MRKIILIFVLLLTINCFSQNKQILYNFTSVPQSLLTNPGSDFKYNWYFGVPLLSGISANVGSSGFSAYDLFADNGVDFNVKLRNAVFSTTRKDRVAINEQIEIFNGGFKITGEQSDSYISFGMYQEFDLLSYVPKDIAVLALDGNKDYLGKVFNLGDLSVKAEMLSVFHLGFHKNINEKLILGARGKIYSSIYNASSTNNSGYIYTIPSSTGVYEQMIYSQLQLNTSGISKYDDEDYEPNVVKDITKRAFLGGNLGLGFDAGFTYYPKKNIQLTASVIDVGFIKHSKEVESLTYKGTYKYEGVIPNFSSGNSVGNGYQEFKNAIPLDTLYADYTTWRPAKFNTSVQYSFDEERSEDCNCINYDPETTYKSAVGAQLFVMSTPRTPLVAFTTYYRRKIFKALQLKATYTLDSYSYKNIGLGLSSAFGPMNFYVLADNLLEYRDLTKANSLSFQLGLNVIFKNSKK
;
A
#
# COMPACT_ATOMS: atom_id res chain seq x y z
N MET A 1 12.12 -28.46 22.13
CA MET A 1 10.89 -27.74 22.55
C MET A 1 11.13 -26.26 22.83
N ARG A 2 12.08 -25.88 23.70
CA ARG A 2 12.40 -24.47 24.02
C ARG A 2 12.70 -23.56 22.81
N LYS A 3 13.42 -24.06 21.79
CA LYS A 3 13.72 -23.32 20.55
C LYS A 3 12.50 -23.10 19.65
N ILE A 4 11.56 -24.04 19.61
CA ILE A 4 10.29 -23.91 18.86
C ILE A 4 9.37 -22.92 19.56
N ILE A 5 9.32 -22.96 20.90
CA ILE A 5 8.58 -21.98 21.70
C ILE A 5 9.18 -20.58 21.54
N LEU A 6 10.51 -20.44 21.50
CA LEU A 6 11.17 -19.17 21.23
C LEU A 6 10.87 -18.64 19.81
N ILE A 7 10.83 -19.49 18.78
CA ILE A 7 10.43 -19.09 17.42
C ILE A 7 8.95 -18.70 17.39
N PHE A 8 8.08 -19.43 18.11
CA PHE A 8 6.65 -19.12 18.21
C PHE A 8 6.40 -17.84 19.00
N VAL A 9 7.16 -17.58 20.06
CA VAL A 9 7.14 -16.33 20.84
C VAL A 9 7.74 -15.17 20.03
N LEU A 10 8.78 -15.41 19.23
CA LEU A 10 9.32 -14.40 18.30
C LEU A 10 8.28 -14.05 17.22
N LEU A 11 7.57 -15.04 16.68
CA LEU A 11 6.44 -14.87 15.75
C LEU A 11 5.25 -14.17 16.42
N LEU A 12 4.98 -14.42 17.70
CA LEU A 12 3.94 -13.77 18.50
C LEU A 12 4.29 -12.32 18.90
N THR A 13 5.57 -11.95 18.92
CA THR A 13 6.01 -10.56 19.17
C THR A 13 6.02 -9.68 17.93
N ILE A 14 5.69 -10.23 16.76
CA ILE A 14 5.44 -9.45 15.55
C ILE A 14 4.03 -8.89 15.68
N ASN A 15 3.94 -7.65 16.16
CA ASN A 15 2.69 -6.92 16.12
C ASN A 15 2.24 -6.84 14.65
N CYS A 16 1.18 -7.61 14.34
CA CYS A 16 0.65 -7.80 12.99
C CYS A 16 -0.16 -6.57 12.59
N PHE A 17 0.36 -5.80 11.65
CA PHE A 17 -0.16 -4.53 11.19
C PHE A 17 -0.25 -4.22 9.65
N SER A 18 -1.15 -4.72 8.77
CA SER A 18 -1.47 -4.17 7.39
C SER A 18 -2.54 -4.94 6.58
N GLN A 19 -3.13 -4.32 5.54
CA GLN A 19 -3.97 -4.96 4.52
C GLN A 19 -3.47 -4.60 3.11
N ASN A 20 -3.12 -5.58 2.29
CA ASN A 20 -2.98 -5.40 0.84
C ASN A 20 -3.26 -6.72 0.11
N LYS A 21 -4.40 -6.81 -0.59
CA LYS A 21 -4.80 -7.93 -1.46
C LYS A 21 -4.65 -9.34 -0.85
N GLN A 22 -4.83 -9.48 0.46
CA GLN A 22 -4.71 -10.76 1.19
C GLN A 22 -5.69 -11.84 0.70
N ILE A 23 -6.90 -11.45 0.31
CA ILE A 23 -7.89 -12.39 -0.23
C ILE A 23 -7.42 -12.92 -1.60
N LEU A 24 -6.77 -12.09 -2.42
CA LEU A 24 -6.30 -12.46 -3.75
C LEU A 24 -5.09 -13.41 -3.71
N TYR A 25 -4.22 -13.28 -2.71
CA TYR A 25 -3.01 -14.10 -2.58
C TYR A 25 -3.36 -15.60 -2.54
N ASN A 26 -2.67 -16.41 -3.35
CA ASN A 26 -2.97 -17.84 -3.56
C ASN A 26 -4.41 -18.17 -3.99
N PHE A 27 -5.20 -17.19 -4.44
CA PHE A 27 -6.52 -17.45 -5.01
C PHE A 27 -6.42 -17.71 -6.52
N THR A 28 -5.77 -18.81 -6.88
CA THR A 28 -5.32 -19.11 -8.26
C THR A 28 -6.41 -19.35 -9.29
N SER A 29 -7.69 -19.30 -8.89
CA SER A 29 -8.81 -19.24 -9.84
C SER A 29 -8.93 -17.88 -10.53
N VAL A 30 -8.31 -16.85 -9.95
CA VAL A 30 -8.29 -15.46 -10.44
C VAL A 30 -6.92 -15.16 -11.05
N PRO A 31 -6.81 -14.78 -12.34
CA PRO A 31 -5.55 -14.43 -12.99
C PRO A 31 -4.69 -13.40 -12.25
N GLN A 32 -5.35 -12.44 -11.60
CA GLN A 32 -4.70 -11.39 -10.83
C GLN A 32 -3.88 -11.91 -9.63
N SER A 33 -4.02 -13.18 -9.22
CA SER A 33 -3.15 -13.76 -8.21
C SER A 33 -1.66 -13.70 -8.60
N LEU A 34 -1.35 -13.75 -9.90
CA LEU A 34 0.01 -13.57 -10.44
C LEU A 34 0.60 -12.20 -10.10
N LEU A 35 -0.24 -11.18 -9.82
CA LEU A 35 0.25 -9.88 -9.36
C LEU A 35 0.84 -9.92 -7.96
N THR A 36 0.40 -10.86 -7.13
CA THR A 36 0.81 -10.99 -5.72
C THR A 36 1.89 -12.06 -5.51
N ASN A 37 1.99 -13.02 -6.42
CA ASN A 37 3.07 -14.00 -6.47
C ASN A 37 3.29 -14.43 -7.93
N PRO A 38 4.39 -14.01 -8.58
CA PRO A 38 4.66 -14.41 -9.97
C PRO A 38 4.88 -15.93 -10.11
N GLY A 39 5.28 -16.62 -9.04
CA GLY A 39 5.44 -18.08 -9.01
C GLY A 39 4.20 -18.84 -8.54
N SER A 40 3.00 -18.26 -8.65
CA SER A 40 1.74 -18.94 -8.30
C SER A 40 1.45 -20.13 -9.22
N ASP A 41 0.88 -21.21 -8.69
CA ASP A 41 0.37 -22.35 -9.47
C ASP A 41 -0.89 -21.95 -10.26
N PHE A 42 -0.68 -21.43 -11.46
CA PHE A 42 -1.72 -20.91 -12.33
C PHE A 42 -1.94 -21.85 -13.52
N LYS A 43 -3.20 -22.28 -13.73
CA LYS A 43 -3.52 -23.44 -14.59
C LYS A 43 -4.22 -23.12 -15.92
N TYR A 44 -4.47 -21.85 -16.26
CA TYR A 44 -5.13 -21.50 -17.53
C TYR A 44 -4.16 -21.53 -18.70
N ASN A 45 -4.61 -21.92 -19.90
CA ASN A 45 -3.76 -21.94 -21.10
C ASN A 45 -3.51 -20.51 -21.60
N TRP A 46 -4.55 -19.69 -21.62
CA TRP A 46 -4.42 -18.25 -21.83
C TRP A 46 -5.55 -17.53 -21.10
N TYR A 47 -5.31 -16.27 -20.77
CA TYR A 47 -6.34 -15.36 -20.30
C TYR A 47 -6.09 -13.96 -20.85
N PHE A 48 -7.16 -13.19 -20.93
CA PHE A 48 -7.12 -11.77 -21.22
C PHE A 48 -8.08 -11.05 -20.27
N GLY A 49 -7.58 -10.04 -19.58
CA GLY A 49 -8.37 -9.17 -18.73
C GLY A 49 -9.17 -8.19 -19.58
N VAL A 50 -10.47 -8.05 -19.32
CA VAL A 50 -11.26 -7.00 -19.97
C VAL A 50 -10.65 -5.63 -19.59
N PRO A 51 -10.32 -4.77 -20.56
CA PRO A 51 -9.67 -3.49 -20.27
C PRO A 51 -10.48 -2.67 -19.27
N LEU A 52 -9.79 -2.07 -18.28
CA LEU A 52 -10.38 -1.26 -17.19
C LEU A 52 -11.31 -2.02 -16.23
N LEU A 53 -11.69 -3.25 -16.53
CA LEU A 53 -12.64 -4.05 -15.76
C LEU A 53 -12.03 -5.33 -15.19
N SER A 54 -10.80 -5.68 -15.53
CA SER A 54 -10.15 -6.93 -15.11
C SER A 54 -9.61 -6.93 -13.69
N GLY A 55 -9.32 -5.75 -13.15
CA GLY A 55 -8.88 -5.61 -11.78
C GLY A 55 -9.00 -4.18 -11.31
N ILE A 56 -10.10 -3.90 -10.60
CA ILE A 56 -10.29 -2.67 -9.84
C ILE A 56 -10.11 -3.04 -8.38
N SER A 57 -9.18 -2.41 -7.70
CA SER A 57 -9.01 -2.55 -6.25
C SER A 57 -8.89 -1.19 -5.59
N ALA A 58 -9.52 -1.03 -4.44
CA ALA A 58 -9.24 0.05 -3.52
C ALA A 58 -9.07 -0.48 -2.10
N ASN A 59 -8.18 0.15 -1.36
CA ASN A 59 -7.92 -0.08 0.05
C ASN A 59 -7.77 1.27 0.74
N VAL A 60 -8.48 1.44 1.85
CA VAL A 60 -8.36 2.61 2.71
C VAL A 60 -8.18 2.09 4.14
N GLY A 61 -7.23 2.68 4.88
CA GLY A 61 -6.98 2.33 6.27
C GLY A 61 -6.55 3.54 7.09
N SER A 62 -7.02 3.63 8.33
CA SER A 62 -6.66 4.64 9.32
C SER A 62 -6.58 3.99 10.71
N SER A 63 -5.42 4.07 11.36
CA SER A 63 -5.22 3.42 12.68
C SER A 63 -5.60 4.30 13.88
N GLY A 64 -5.69 5.63 13.70
CA GLY A 64 -5.88 6.57 14.80
C GLY A 64 -7.28 7.14 14.95
N PHE A 65 -8.08 7.15 13.87
CA PHE A 65 -9.42 7.72 13.84
C PHE A 65 -10.20 7.15 12.65
N SER A 66 -11.53 7.15 12.74
CA SER A 66 -12.47 6.79 11.67
C SER A 66 -13.12 8.04 11.06
N ALA A 67 -13.87 7.87 9.96
CA ALA A 67 -14.64 8.96 9.39
C ALA A 67 -15.76 9.43 10.33
N TYR A 68 -16.32 8.51 11.13
CA TYR A 68 -17.32 8.81 12.15
C TYR A 68 -16.78 9.77 13.21
N ASP A 69 -15.53 9.58 13.66
CA ASP A 69 -14.92 10.41 14.69
C ASP A 69 -14.81 11.89 14.27
N LEU A 70 -14.69 12.15 12.96
CA LEU A 70 -14.56 13.49 12.41
C LEU A 70 -15.89 14.07 11.91
N PHE A 71 -16.74 13.26 11.28
CA PHE A 71 -17.87 13.74 10.49
C PHE A 71 -19.25 13.28 10.96
N ALA A 72 -19.35 12.52 12.06
CA ALA A 72 -20.66 12.09 12.57
C ALA A 72 -21.56 13.29 12.88
N ASP A 73 -22.81 13.27 12.44
CA ASP A 73 -23.78 14.30 12.83
C ASP A 73 -24.40 13.94 14.19
N ASN A 74 -23.75 14.35 15.26
CA ASN A 74 -24.12 14.04 16.66
C ASN A 74 -24.19 15.29 17.54
N GLY A 75 -24.31 16.48 16.95
CA GLY A 75 -24.38 17.76 17.66
C GLY A 75 -23.05 18.26 18.25
N VAL A 76 -21.94 17.53 18.10
CA VAL A 76 -20.60 17.98 18.51
C VAL A 76 -19.93 18.74 17.35
N ASP A 77 -19.35 19.90 17.64
CA ASP A 77 -18.64 20.73 16.65
C ASP A 77 -17.44 20.01 16.01
N PHE A 78 -17.19 20.27 14.72
CA PHE A 78 -16.09 19.65 13.98
C PHE A 78 -14.72 19.95 14.59
N ASN A 79 -14.48 21.16 15.11
CA ASN A 79 -13.17 21.50 15.68
C ASN A 79 -12.89 20.69 16.95
N VAL A 80 -13.94 20.40 17.74
CA VAL A 80 -13.83 19.54 18.93
C VAL A 80 -13.52 18.10 18.51
N LYS A 81 -14.19 17.60 17.47
CA LYS A 81 -13.91 16.27 16.89
C LYS A 81 -12.49 16.15 16.37
N LEU A 82 -12.04 17.14 15.58
CA LEU A 82 -10.69 17.20 15.03
C LEU A 82 -9.64 17.21 16.14
N ARG A 83 -9.82 18.06 17.17
CA ARG A 83 -8.95 18.05 18.34
C ARG A 83 -8.93 16.67 18.99
N ASN A 84 -10.08 16.09 19.31
CA ASN A 84 -10.15 14.77 19.96
C ASN A 84 -9.43 13.68 19.16
N ALA A 85 -9.61 13.65 17.84
CA ALA A 85 -8.92 12.72 16.94
C ALA A 85 -7.40 12.95 16.93
N VAL A 86 -6.93 14.20 16.85
CA VAL A 86 -5.49 14.51 16.90
C VAL A 86 -4.89 14.10 18.26
N PHE A 87 -5.57 14.41 19.36
CA PHE A 87 -5.08 14.11 20.70
C PHE A 87 -5.07 12.62 21.03
N SER A 88 -6.01 11.83 20.49
CA SER A 88 -6.03 10.36 20.67
C SER A 88 -4.94 9.64 19.88
N THR A 89 -4.42 10.23 18.81
CA THR A 89 -3.40 9.61 17.97
C THR A 89 -2.00 9.60 18.59
N THR A 90 -1.10 8.87 17.96
CA THR A 90 0.34 8.81 18.24
C THR A 90 1.11 9.03 16.93
N ARG A 91 2.42 9.30 17.01
CA ARG A 91 3.30 9.37 15.82
C ARG A 91 3.38 8.07 14.99
N LYS A 92 2.81 6.96 15.46
CA LYS A 92 2.75 5.71 14.71
C LYS A 92 1.46 5.60 13.90
N ASP A 93 0.45 6.39 14.26
CA ASP A 93 -0.84 6.37 13.57
C ASP A 93 -0.73 6.96 12.18
N ARG A 94 -1.49 6.38 11.26
CA ARG A 94 -1.34 6.63 9.84
C ARG A 94 -2.64 6.41 9.09
N VAL A 95 -2.74 7.11 7.97
CA VAL A 95 -3.73 6.92 6.93
C VAL A 95 -3.02 6.34 5.70
N ALA A 96 -3.59 5.28 5.14
CA ALA A 96 -3.12 4.67 3.90
C ALA A 96 -4.28 4.55 2.91
N ILE A 97 -4.03 4.92 1.66
CA ILE A 97 -4.94 4.72 0.53
C ILE A 97 -4.14 4.03 -0.56
N ASN A 98 -4.67 2.95 -1.11
CA ASN A 98 -4.15 2.30 -2.29
C ASN A 98 -5.30 2.06 -3.27
N GLU A 99 -5.13 2.52 -4.50
CA GLU A 99 -6.04 2.24 -5.60
C GLU A 99 -5.25 1.64 -6.75
N GLN A 100 -5.81 0.64 -7.41
CA GLN A 100 -5.21 0.06 -8.60
C GLN A 100 -6.29 -0.31 -9.61
N ILE A 101 -6.06 0.07 -10.87
CA ILE A 101 -6.95 -0.25 -11.99
C ILE A 101 -6.10 -0.88 -13.10
N GLU A 102 -6.43 -2.11 -13.48
CA GLU A 102 -5.82 -2.78 -14.62
C GLU A 102 -6.33 -2.18 -15.93
N ILE A 103 -5.42 -1.62 -16.73
CA ILE A 103 -5.73 -1.08 -18.05
C ILE A 103 -5.84 -2.24 -19.04
N PHE A 104 -4.88 -3.15 -19.04
CA PHE A 104 -4.95 -4.44 -19.73
C PHE A 104 -4.04 -5.45 -19.04
N ASN A 105 -4.39 -6.72 -19.15
CA ASN A 105 -3.59 -7.83 -18.64
C ASN A 105 -3.83 -9.04 -19.54
N GLY A 106 -2.79 -9.82 -19.80
CA GLY A 106 -2.90 -11.07 -20.53
C GLY A 106 -1.83 -12.05 -20.11
N GLY A 107 -2.07 -13.30 -20.42
CA GLY A 107 -1.07 -14.34 -20.22
C GLY A 107 -1.34 -15.53 -21.11
N PHE A 108 -0.28 -16.25 -21.41
CA PHE A 108 -0.34 -17.48 -22.20
C PHE A 108 0.72 -18.48 -21.76
N LYS A 109 0.33 -19.74 -21.85
CA LYS A 109 1.14 -20.91 -21.55
C LYS A 109 1.99 -21.26 -22.75
N ILE A 110 3.26 -21.55 -22.51
CA ILE A 110 4.20 -22.12 -23.47
C ILE A 110 4.43 -23.57 -23.04
N THR A 111 3.87 -24.49 -23.80
CA THR A 111 4.09 -25.93 -23.60
C THR A 111 5.50 -26.29 -24.07
N GLY A 112 6.34 -26.76 -23.16
CA GLY A 112 7.67 -27.27 -23.47
C GLY A 112 7.74 -28.79 -23.36
N GLU A 113 8.72 -29.42 -24.01
CA GLU A 113 8.91 -30.89 -23.96
C GLU A 113 9.15 -31.43 -22.54
N GLN A 114 9.81 -30.64 -21.68
CA GLN A 114 10.18 -31.05 -20.32
C GLN A 114 9.35 -30.36 -19.23
N SER A 115 8.91 -29.13 -19.47
CA SER A 115 8.15 -28.35 -18.51
C SER A 115 7.39 -27.23 -19.19
N ASP A 116 6.20 -26.96 -18.66
CA ASP A 116 5.42 -25.81 -19.05
C ASP A 116 6.01 -24.52 -18.47
N SER A 117 6.00 -23.48 -19.28
CA SER A 117 6.30 -22.12 -18.88
C SER A 117 5.10 -21.22 -19.14
N TYR A 118 5.06 -20.07 -18.50
CA TYR A 118 3.96 -19.14 -18.63
C TYR A 118 4.47 -17.71 -18.70
N ILE A 119 3.93 -16.95 -19.65
CA ILE A 119 4.21 -15.54 -19.80
C ILE A 119 2.95 -14.78 -19.38
N SER A 120 3.13 -13.75 -18.56
CA SER A 120 2.09 -12.79 -18.20
C SER A 120 2.58 -11.39 -18.48
N PHE A 121 1.70 -10.50 -18.94
CA PHE A 121 2.04 -9.12 -19.24
C PHE A 121 0.84 -8.23 -18.99
N GLY A 122 1.09 -6.96 -18.75
CA GLY A 122 0.00 -6.03 -18.49
C GLY A 122 0.46 -4.64 -18.18
N MET A 123 -0.52 -3.75 -18.09
CA MET A 123 -0.39 -2.39 -17.62
C MET A 123 -1.50 -2.11 -16.63
N TYR A 124 -1.13 -1.53 -15.48
CA TYR A 124 -2.09 -1.02 -14.51
C TYR A 124 -1.68 0.37 -14.05
N GLN A 125 -2.66 1.15 -13.64
CA GLN A 125 -2.46 2.40 -12.93
C GLN A 125 -2.59 2.14 -11.43
N GLU A 126 -1.73 2.75 -10.63
CA GLU A 126 -1.71 2.63 -9.17
C GLU A 126 -1.59 4.01 -8.53
N PHE A 127 -2.39 4.26 -7.50
CA PHE A 127 -2.26 5.40 -6.60
C PHE A 127 -1.98 4.89 -5.19
N ASP A 128 -0.92 5.41 -4.57
CA ASP A 128 -0.51 5.12 -3.21
C ASP A 128 -0.43 6.41 -2.41
N LEU A 129 -1.13 6.48 -1.28
CA LEU A 129 -0.95 7.50 -0.24
C LEU A 129 -0.61 6.80 1.07
N LEU A 130 0.43 7.26 1.74
CA LEU A 130 0.76 6.91 3.11
C LEU A 130 1.13 8.18 3.88
N SER A 131 0.30 8.56 4.84
CA SER A 131 0.52 9.73 5.69
C SER A 131 0.51 9.32 7.15
N TYR A 132 1.58 9.62 7.88
CA TYR A 132 1.57 9.51 9.33
C TYR A 132 0.95 10.76 9.94
N VAL A 133 0.12 10.59 10.97
CA VAL A 133 -0.51 11.71 11.66
C VAL A 133 0.58 12.57 12.31
N PRO A 134 0.76 13.84 11.89
CA PRO A 134 1.83 14.68 12.38
C PRO A 134 1.41 15.33 13.71
N LYS A 135 1.22 14.52 14.76
CA LYS A 135 0.56 14.93 16.01
C LYS A 135 1.12 16.22 16.60
N ASP A 136 2.43 16.34 16.75
CA ASP A 136 3.01 17.54 17.37
C ASP A 136 2.79 18.81 16.52
N ILE A 137 2.87 18.71 15.20
CA ILE A 137 2.59 19.82 14.28
C ILE A 137 1.10 20.19 14.34
N ALA A 138 0.21 19.19 14.37
CA ALA A 138 -1.23 19.40 14.45
C ALA A 138 -1.62 20.06 15.78
N VAL A 139 -1.05 19.63 16.91
CA VAL A 139 -1.28 20.26 18.22
C VAL A 139 -0.78 21.72 18.22
N LEU A 140 0.41 21.99 17.67
CA LEU A 140 0.90 23.37 17.51
C LEU A 140 -0.05 24.24 16.69
N ALA A 141 -0.61 23.72 15.60
CA ALA A 141 -1.54 24.47 14.76
C ALA A 141 -2.89 24.74 15.44
N LEU A 142 -3.37 23.80 16.26
CA LEU A 142 -4.70 23.88 16.90
C LEU A 142 -4.72 24.66 18.22
N ASP A 143 -3.68 24.51 19.03
CA ASP A 143 -3.62 25.06 20.39
C ASP A 143 -2.45 26.02 20.60
N GLY A 144 -1.53 26.11 19.64
CA GLY A 144 -0.27 26.82 19.82
C GLY A 144 0.65 26.12 20.82
N ASN A 145 1.59 26.89 21.35
CA ASN A 145 2.61 26.45 22.30
C ASN A 145 2.47 27.09 23.69
N LYS A 146 1.53 28.01 23.88
CA LYS A 146 1.36 28.79 25.12
C LYS A 146 1.16 27.89 26.34
N ASP A 147 0.26 26.92 26.24
CA ASP A 147 -0.09 26.01 27.35
C ASP A 147 0.82 24.78 27.40
N TYR A 148 1.89 24.75 26.59
CA TYR A 148 2.82 23.64 26.43
C TYR A 148 4.27 24.06 26.71
N LEU A 149 4.50 24.95 27.68
CA LEU A 149 5.85 25.37 28.07
C LEU A 149 6.69 24.18 28.54
N GLY A 150 7.93 24.10 28.04
CA GLY A 150 8.84 22.98 28.27
C GLY A 150 8.56 21.74 27.42
N LYS A 151 7.45 21.67 26.67
CA LYS A 151 7.21 20.59 25.71
C LYS A 151 8.06 20.80 24.46
N VAL A 152 8.69 19.74 23.99
CA VAL A 152 9.35 19.69 22.68
C VAL A 152 8.37 19.13 21.67
N PHE A 153 8.00 19.93 20.68
CA PHE A 153 7.21 19.52 19.53
C PHE A 153 8.11 19.04 18.41
N ASN A 154 7.95 17.80 17.98
CA ASN A 154 8.82 17.19 16.97
C ASN A 154 8.32 17.47 15.54
N LEU A 155 9.09 18.24 14.76
CA LEU A 155 8.77 18.51 13.35
C LEU A 155 9.01 17.28 12.45
N GLY A 156 9.81 16.32 12.93
CA GLY A 156 10.00 15.02 12.28
C GLY A 156 8.75 14.13 12.31
N ASP A 157 7.68 14.55 12.98
CA ASP A 157 6.38 13.88 12.93
C ASP A 157 5.70 14.02 11.56
N LEU A 158 6.07 15.01 10.74
CA LEU A 158 5.67 15.07 9.34
C LEU A 158 6.31 13.93 8.54
N SER A 159 5.50 13.00 8.05
CA SER A 159 5.96 11.96 7.13
C SER A 159 4.82 11.56 6.20
N VAL A 160 4.91 11.99 4.94
CA VAL A 160 3.91 11.70 3.91
C VAL A 160 4.57 11.23 2.63
N LYS A 161 3.94 10.26 1.96
CA LYS A 161 4.27 9.79 0.62
C LYS A 161 2.98 9.66 -0.18
N ALA A 162 2.95 10.26 -1.36
CA ALA A 162 1.90 10.11 -2.35
C ALA A 162 2.54 9.84 -3.72
N GLU A 163 2.01 8.86 -4.45
CA GLU A 163 2.54 8.46 -5.75
C GLU A 163 1.38 7.99 -6.63
N MET A 164 1.24 8.58 -7.81
CA MET A 164 0.36 8.10 -8.87
C MET A 164 1.23 7.66 -10.03
N LEU A 165 1.13 6.41 -10.46
CA LEU A 165 1.97 5.87 -11.52
C LEU A 165 1.24 4.86 -12.40
N SER A 166 1.81 4.61 -13.57
CA SER A 166 1.51 3.46 -14.41
C SER A 166 2.63 2.43 -14.31
N VAL A 167 2.27 1.15 -14.28
CA VAL A 167 3.21 0.03 -14.21
C VAL A 167 3.01 -0.86 -15.42
N PHE A 168 4.05 -0.95 -16.25
CA PHE A 168 4.15 -1.99 -17.28
C PHE A 168 4.88 -3.17 -16.68
N HIS A 169 4.39 -4.38 -16.92
CA HIS A 169 5.04 -5.57 -16.38
C HIS A 169 5.09 -6.72 -17.38
N LEU A 170 6.16 -7.51 -17.29
CA LEU A 170 6.36 -8.76 -18.00
C LEU A 170 6.84 -9.81 -17.00
N GLY A 171 6.00 -10.82 -16.77
CA GLY A 171 6.23 -11.92 -15.86
C GLY A 171 6.49 -13.22 -16.62
N PHE A 172 7.42 -14.01 -16.09
CA PHE A 172 7.72 -15.36 -16.53
C PHE A 172 7.65 -16.28 -15.32
N HIS A 173 6.91 -17.38 -15.42
CA HIS A 173 7.00 -18.46 -14.46
C HIS A 173 7.22 -19.79 -15.14
N LYS A 174 7.86 -20.72 -14.44
CA LYS A 174 8.22 -22.03 -14.96
C LYS A 174 8.06 -23.10 -13.89
N ASN A 175 7.48 -24.22 -14.30
CA ASN A 175 7.43 -25.43 -13.50
C ASN A 175 8.79 -26.13 -13.60
N ILE A 176 9.62 -26.03 -12.56
CA ILE A 176 10.96 -26.65 -12.57
C ILE A 176 10.84 -28.18 -12.47
N ASN A 177 9.89 -28.63 -11.65
CA ASN A 177 9.46 -30.02 -11.53
C ASN A 177 8.04 -30.05 -10.93
N GLU A 178 7.49 -31.24 -10.69
CA GLU A 178 6.15 -31.41 -10.10
C GLU A 178 5.97 -30.78 -8.70
N LYS A 179 7.07 -30.44 -8.02
CA LYS A 179 7.05 -29.90 -6.65
C LYS A 179 7.41 -28.43 -6.58
N LEU A 180 8.04 -27.83 -7.59
CA LEU A 180 8.59 -26.48 -7.50
C LEU A 180 8.26 -25.65 -8.73
N ILE A 181 7.63 -24.51 -8.48
CA ILE A 181 7.33 -23.46 -9.45
C ILE A 181 8.12 -22.22 -9.05
N LEU A 182 8.82 -21.63 -10.01
CA LEU A 182 9.51 -20.36 -9.85
C LEU A 182 8.92 -19.32 -10.78
N GLY A 183 8.81 -18.08 -10.31
CA GLY A 183 8.35 -16.97 -11.12
C GLY A 183 9.14 -15.70 -10.84
N ALA A 184 9.30 -14.90 -11.88
CA ALA A 184 9.98 -13.61 -11.88
C ALA A 184 9.18 -12.62 -12.73
N ARG A 185 9.21 -11.34 -12.39
CA ARG A 185 8.53 -10.29 -13.15
C ARG A 185 9.35 -9.02 -13.18
N GLY A 186 9.61 -8.51 -14.39
CA GLY A 186 10.16 -7.18 -14.60
C GLY A 186 9.05 -6.14 -14.65
N LYS A 187 9.32 -4.96 -14.11
CA LYS A 187 8.41 -3.81 -14.10
C LYS A 187 9.12 -2.55 -14.58
N ILE A 188 8.40 -1.77 -15.38
CA ILE A 188 8.76 -0.39 -15.71
C ILE A 188 7.71 0.51 -15.07
N TYR A 189 8.16 1.41 -14.21
CA TYR A 189 7.33 2.40 -13.57
C TYR A 189 7.35 3.68 -14.39
N SER A 190 6.19 4.29 -14.57
CA SER A 190 6.04 5.62 -15.12
C SER A 190 5.22 6.47 -14.15
N SER A 191 5.92 7.19 -13.29
CA SER A 191 5.33 8.10 -12.31
C SER A 191 4.73 9.31 -12.98
N ILE A 192 3.45 9.54 -12.70
CA ILE A 192 2.63 10.64 -13.20
C ILE A 192 2.74 11.82 -12.23
N TYR A 193 2.58 11.54 -10.94
CA TYR A 193 2.69 12.50 -9.84
C TYR A 193 3.39 11.87 -8.65
N ASN A 194 4.27 12.64 -8.00
CA ASN A 194 4.85 12.25 -6.73
C ASN A 194 4.86 13.43 -5.75
N ALA A 195 4.61 13.13 -4.48
CA ALA A 195 4.89 14.02 -3.37
C ALA A 195 5.45 13.19 -2.21
N SER A 196 6.64 13.54 -1.73
CA SER A 196 7.30 12.81 -0.66
C SER A 196 7.98 13.78 0.29
N SER A 197 7.55 13.76 1.54
CA SER A 197 8.21 14.44 2.65
C SER A 197 8.50 13.41 3.72
N THR A 198 9.71 12.86 3.68
CA THR A 198 10.18 11.82 4.60
C THR A 198 11.59 12.13 5.04
N ASN A 199 11.98 11.66 6.24
CA ASN A 199 13.24 12.02 6.89
C ASN A 199 13.32 13.49 7.34
N ASN A 200 12.17 14.08 7.63
CA ASN A 200 12.11 15.37 8.31
C ASN A 200 12.69 15.26 9.71
N SER A 201 13.35 16.32 10.14
CA SER A 201 13.76 16.50 11.54
C SER A 201 13.60 17.95 11.93
N GLY A 202 13.70 18.22 13.23
CA GLY A 202 13.45 19.54 13.76
C GLY A 202 12.60 19.48 15.00
N TYR A 203 12.61 20.57 15.74
CA TYR A 203 11.80 20.73 16.92
C TYR A 203 11.44 22.19 17.16
N ILE A 204 10.34 22.37 17.87
CA ILE A 204 9.93 23.65 18.45
C ILE A 204 9.77 23.43 19.94
N TYR A 205 10.40 24.25 20.77
CA TYR A 205 10.10 24.29 22.20
C TYR A 205 10.06 25.72 22.69
N THR A 206 9.35 25.93 23.79
CA THR A 206 9.14 27.26 24.36
C THR A 206 9.30 27.20 25.85
N ILE A 207 10.08 28.13 26.40
CA ILE A 207 10.39 28.23 27.82
C ILE A 207 10.12 29.65 28.31
N PRO A 208 9.90 29.85 29.61
CA PRO A 208 9.92 31.19 30.19
C PRO A 208 11.26 31.87 29.94
N SER A 209 11.23 33.15 29.53
CA SER A 209 12.44 33.96 29.35
C SER A 209 12.74 34.79 30.61
N SER A 210 14.02 35.13 30.81
CA SER A 210 14.44 36.09 31.84
C SER A 210 14.39 37.55 31.39
N THR A 211 14.41 37.80 30.07
CA THR A 211 14.43 39.14 29.45
C THR A 211 13.08 39.51 28.81
N GLY A 212 12.32 38.53 28.35
CA GLY A 212 10.97 38.66 27.80
C GLY A 212 9.95 37.79 28.54
N VAL A 213 8.76 37.61 27.97
CA VAL A 213 7.73 36.70 28.53
C VAL A 213 8.07 35.24 28.22
N TYR A 214 8.46 34.95 26.97
CA TYR A 214 8.80 33.61 26.50
C TYR A 214 10.00 33.64 25.56
N GLU A 215 10.77 32.57 25.57
CA GLU A 215 11.80 32.28 24.58
C GLU A 215 11.38 31.01 23.81
N GLN A 216 11.37 31.09 22.48
CA GLN A 216 11.05 29.98 21.60
C GLN A 216 12.25 29.65 20.72
N MET A 217 12.62 28.37 20.70
CA MET A 217 13.65 27.84 19.82
C MET A 217 13.01 26.99 18.74
N ILE A 218 13.34 27.30 17.49
CA ILE A 218 12.87 26.59 16.30
C ILE A 218 14.11 26.06 15.58
N TYR A 219 14.22 24.74 15.48
CA TYR A 219 15.14 24.07 14.58
C TYR A 219 14.32 23.34 13.52
N SER A 220 14.51 23.66 12.25
CA SER A 220 13.75 23.06 11.15
C SER A 220 14.70 22.41 10.16
N GLN A 221 14.38 21.18 9.79
CA GLN A 221 14.98 20.45 8.68
C GLN A 221 13.87 19.73 7.92
N LEU A 222 12.95 20.52 7.36
CA LEU A 222 11.83 20.03 6.59
C LEU A 222 12.16 20.04 5.09
N GLN A 223 11.71 19.00 4.39
CA GLN A 223 11.85 18.89 2.94
C GLN A 223 10.63 18.18 2.36
N LEU A 224 10.05 18.76 1.31
CA LEU A 224 8.99 18.19 0.50
C LEU A 224 9.49 18.12 -0.94
N ASN A 225 9.62 16.91 -1.47
CA ASN A 225 9.93 16.69 -2.87
C ASN A 225 8.62 16.43 -3.62
N THR A 226 8.45 17.05 -4.77
CA THR A 226 7.32 16.84 -5.67
C THR A 226 7.82 16.59 -7.09
N SER A 227 7.04 15.84 -7.87
CA SER A 227 7.26 15.73 -9.31
C SER A 227 5.96 15.65 -10.10
N GLY A 228 5.96 16.24 -11.29
CA GLY A 228 4.82 16.24 -12.22
C GLY A 228 3.72 17.26 -11.89
N ILE A 229 3.85 18.05 -10.83
CA ILE A 229 2.82 19.00 -10.40
C ILE A 229 3.19 20.44 -10.74
N SER A 230 4.49 20.77 -10.82
CA SER A 230 5.00 22.14 -10.92
C SER A 230 4.42 22.97 -12.06
N LYS A 231 4.12 22.36 -13.21
CA LYS A 231 3.56 23.06 -14.37
C LYS A 231 2.14 23.62 -14.14
N TYR A 232 1.42 23.15 -13.12
CA TYR A 232 0.08 23.65 -12.80
C TYR A 232 0.10 24.96 -12.01
N ASP A 233 1.26 25.34 -11.47
CA ASP A 233 1.48 26.63 -10.82
C ASP A 233 2.00 27.68 -11.82
N ASP A 234 2.18 27.33 -13.09
CA ASP A 234 2.62 28.22 -14.16
C ASP A 234 1.41 28.97 -14.75
N GLU A 235 1.42 30.31 -14.66
CA GLU A 235 0.34 31.18 -15.13
C GLU A 235 0.13 31.09 -16.67
N ASP A 236 1.16 30.66 -17.41
CA ASP A 236 1.12 30.53 -18.88
C ASP A 236 0.62 29.16 -19.36
N TYR A 237 0.30 28.24 -18.44
CA TYR A 237 -0.10 26.88 -18.78
C TYR A 237 -1.63 26.70 -18.85
N GLU A 238 -2.16 26.36 -20.04
CA GLU A 238 -3.55 25.90 -20.19
C GLU A 238 -3.70 24.46 -19.67
N PRO A 239 -4.43 24.23 -18.55
CA PRO A 239 -4.46 22.92 -17.92
C PRO A 239 -5.23 21.90 -18.77
N ASN A 240 -4.56 20.83 -19.22
CA ASN A 240 -5.21 19.67 -19.82
C ASN A 240 -4.82 18.37 -19.10
N VAL A 241 -5.43 18.20 -17.93
CA VAL A 241 -5.16 17.10 -17.00
C VAL A 241 -5.28 15.72 -17.66
N VAL A 242 -6.26 15.51 -18.55
CA VAL A 242 -6.46 14.21 -19.22
C VAL A 242 -5.30 13.89 -20.16
N LYS A 243 -4.88 14.85 -20.99
CA LYS A 243 -3.76 14.68 -21.93
C LYS A 243 -2.45 14.44 -21.18
N ASP A 244 -2.25 15.14 -20.07
CA ASP A 244 -1.07 15.04 -19.24
C ASP A 244 -0.94 13.68 -18.56
N ILE A 245 -2.01 13.24 -17.90
CA ILE A 245 -2.09 11.92 -17.28
C ILE A 245 -1.84 10.85 -18.33
N THR A 246 -2.48 10.96 -19.50
CA THR A 246 -2.30 9.99 -20.59
C THR A 246 -0.84 9.94 -21.06
N LYS A 247 -0.25 11.10 -21.41
CA LYS A 247 1.15 11.17 -21.86
C LYS A 247 2.10 10.58 -20.83
N ARG A 248 1.91 10.89 -19.54
CA ARG A 248 2.79 10.40 -18.47
C ARG A 248 2.56 8.95 -18.12
N ALA A 249 1.32 8.47 -18.19
CA ALA A 249 0.98 7.06 -18.02
C ALA A 249 1.69 6.18 -19.05
N PHE A 250 1.82 6.63 -20.30
CA PHE A 250 2.54 5.93 -21.38
C PHE A 250 4.01 6.35 -21.48
N LEU A 251 4.77 6.15 -20.39
CA LEU A 251 6.23 6.36 -20.31
C LEU A 251 6.73 7.81 -20.47
N GLY A 252 5.82 8.79 -20.57
CA GLY A 252 6.17 10.21 -20.59
C GLY A 252 6.53 10.80 -19.23
N GLY A 253 6.25 10.09 -18.13
CA GLY A 253 6.48 10.53 -16.75
C GLY A 253 7.90 10.29 -16.25
N ASN A 254 8.06 10.27 -14.93
CA ASN A 254 9.31 9.93 -14.25
C ASN A 254 9.50 8.40 -14.21
N LEU A 255 10.63 7.91 -14.72
CA LEU A 255 10.80 6.49 -14.98
C LEU A 255 11.48 5.75 -13.83
N GLY A 256 11.09 4.49 -13.67
CA GLY A 256 11.66 3.60 -12.68
C GLY A 256 11.69 2.16 -13.15
N LEU A 257 12.44 1.34 -12.42
CA LEU A 257 12.57 -0.08 -12.66
C LEU A 257 12.20 -0.84 -11.39
N GLY A 258 11.53 -1.97 -11.59
CA GLY A 258 11.13 -2.86 -10.51
C GLY A 258 11.26 -4.31 -10.89
N PHE A 259 11.35 -5.14 -9.86
CA PHE A 259 11.43 -6.57 -9.98
C PHE A 259 10.58 -7.25 -8.90
N ASP A 260 9.99 -8.37 -9.29
CA ASP A 260 9.34 -9.28 -8.37
C ASP A 260 9.84 -10.71 -8.58
N ALA A 261 9.87 -11.47 -7.49
CA ALA A 261 10.14 -12.90 -7.52
C ALA A 261 9.16 -13.64 -6.62
N GLY A 262 8.94 -14.91 -6.91
CA GLY A 262 8.15 -15.77 -6.05
C GLY A 262 8.29 -17.23 -6.42
N PHE A 263 7.86 -18.08 -5.50
CA PHE A 263 7.86 -19.52 -5.69
C PHE A 263 6.63 -20.16 -5.05
N THR A 264 6.35 -21.36 -5.55
CA THR A 264 5.40 -22.30 -4.95
C THR A 264 6.10 -23.65 -4.83
N TYR A 265 6.10 -24.23 -3.63
CA TYR A 265 6.70 -25.52 -3.33
C TYR A 265 5.65 -26.47 -2.75
N TYR A 266 5.63 -27.71 -3.23
CA TYR A 266 4.75 -28.78 -2.79
C TYR A 266 5.56 -29.90 -2.12
N PRO A 267 5.80 -29.83 -0.79
CA PRO A 267 6.40 -30.94 -0.04
C PRO A 267 5.60 -32.24 -0.19
N LYS A 268 4.27 -32.11 -0.29
CA LYS A 268 3.29 -33.17 -0.55
C LYS A 268 2.21 -32.63 -1.49
N LYS A 269 1.48 -33.51 -2.18
CA LYS A 269 0.37 -33.11 -3.07
C LYS A 269 -0.69 -32.23 -2.40
N ASN A 270 -0.88 -32.36 -1.09
CA ASN A 270 -1.85 -31.61 -0.30
C ASN A 270 -1.26 -30.46 0.52
N ILE A 271 0.05 -30.23 0.51
CA ILE A 271 0.70 -29.15 1.26
C ILE A 271 1.37 -28.22 0.26
N GLN A 272 1.03 -26.92 0.32
CA GLN A 272 1.61 -25.89 -0.51
C GLN A 272 2.31 -24.86 0.38
N LEU A 273 3.55 -24.52 0.04
CA LEU A 273 4.32 -23.44 0.64
C LEU A 273 4.58 -22.40 -0.45
N THR A 274 4.28 -21.14 -0.18
CA THR A 274 4.52 -20.06 -1.13
C THR A 274 5.29 -18.93 -0.48
N ALA A 275 6.10 -18.23 -1.28
CA ALA A 275 6.61 -16.93 -0.89
C ALA A 275 6.82 -16.05 -2.13
N SER A 276 6.73 -14.74 -1.94
CA SER A 276 7.03 -13.76 -2.98
C SER A 276 7.57 -12.47 -2.39
N VAL A 277 8.38 -11.78 -3.18
CA VAL A 277 8.78 -10.39 -2.97
C VAL A 277 8.34 -9.59 -4.18
N ILE A 278 7.62 -8.49 -3.94
CA ILE A 278 6.97 -7.65 -4.94
C ILE A 278 7.41 -6.20 -4.72
N ASP A 279 7.49 -5.43 -5.80
CA ASP A 279 7.81 -3.99 -5.83
C ASP A 279 9.21 -3.66 -5.31
N VAL A 280 10.19 -4.55 -5.53
CA VAL A 280 11.61 -4.22 -5.28
C VAL A 280 12.09 -3.34 -6.43
N GLY A 281 12.13 -2.03 -6.20
CA GLY A 281 12.49 -1.09 -7.25
C GLY A 281 12.54 0.36 -6.81
N PHE A 282 12.91 1.21 -7.76
CA PHE A 282 13.07 2.65 -7.56
C PHE A 282 12.51 3.42 -8.75
N ILE A 283 12.20 4.70 -8.52
CA ILE A 283 11.80 5.67 -9.54
C ILE A 283 12.76 6.85 -9.44
N LYS A 284 13.38 7.21 -10.57
CA LYS A 284 14.17 8.43 -10.70
C LYS A 284 13.28 9.56 -11.19
N HIS A 285 13.16 10.59 -10.38
CA HIS A 285 12.42 11.80 -10.69
C HIS A 285 13.38 12.84 -11.26
N SER A 286 13.17 13.23 -12.51
CA SER A 286 13.96 14.23 -13.23
C SER A 286 13.12 15.17 -14.11
N LYS A 287 11.80 14.98 -14.14
CA LYS A 287 10.85 15.79 -14.90
C LYS A 287 9.92 16.51 -13.94
N GLU A 288 9.81 17.82 -14.12
CA GLU A 288 8.92 18.68 -13.34
C GLU A 288 9.13 18.49 -11.84
N VAL A 289 10.41 18.49 -11.42
CA VAL A 289 10.83 18.23 -10.04
C VAL A 289 10.96 19.52 -9.27
N GLU A 290 10.39 19.57 -8.07
CA GLU A 290 10.56 20.66 -7.12
C GLU A 290 10.81 20.08 -5.74
N SER A 291 11.72 20.68 -5.00
CA SER A 291 12.03 20.32 -3.63
C SER A 291 11.95 21.57 -2.78
N LEU A 292 10.85 21.71 -2.04
CA LEU A 292 10.62 22.79 -1.09
C LEU A 292 11.30 22.45 0.22
N THR A 293 12.12 23.36 0.74
CA THR A 293 12.83 23.14 2.01
C THR A 293 12.67 24.31 2.96
N TYR A 294 12.52 23.99 4.25
CA TYR A 294 12.57 24.94 5.36
C TYR A 294 13.67 24.49 6.30
N LYS A 295 14.89 24.99 6.08
CA LYS A 295 16.10 24.56 6.79
C LYS A 295 16.71 25.73 7.52
N GLY A 296 16.91 25.60 8.83
CA GLY A 296 17.54 26.66 9.61
C GLY A 296 17.24 26.57 11.09
N THR A 297 17.72 27.57 11.83
CA THR A 297 17.51 27.71 13.26
C THR A 297 17.12 29.14 13.57
N TYR A 298 16.06 29.33 14.35
CA TYR A 298 15.59 30.64 14.78
C TYR A 298 15.31 30.63 16.28
N LYS A 299 15.84 31.63 16.97
CA LYS A 299 15.57 31.90 18.38
C LYS A 299 14.70 33.14 18.46
N TYR A 300 13.46 32.98 18.90
CA TYR A 300 12.51 34.06 19.09
C TYR A 300 12.44 34.42 20.58
N GLU A 301 12.81 35.65 20.93
CA GLU A 301 12.85 36.12 22.33
C GLU A 301 11.56 36.82 22.77
N GLY A 302 10.49 36.72 21.97
CA GLY A 302 9.21 37.36 22.26
C GLY A 302 9.21 38.87 21.99
N VAL A 303 8.11 39.53 22.37
CA VAL A 303 8.06 41.01 22.40
C VAL A 303 8.72 41.46 23.69
N ILE A 304 9.86 42.13 23.60
CA ILE A 304 10.52 42.78 24.74
C ILE A 304 9.89 44.17 24.88
N PRO A 305 9.04 44.44 25.90
CA PRO A 305 8.43 45.75 26.07
C PRO A 305 9.52 46.75 26.50
N ASN A 306 9.96 47.60 25.57
CA ASN A 306 10.91 48.66 25.87
C ASN A 306 10.16 49.98 26.12
N PHE A 307 10.06 50.39 27.39
CA PHE A 307 9.40 51.64 27.77
C PHE A 307 10.29 52.89 27.60
N SER A 308 11.54 52.72 27.16
CA SER A 308 12.52 53.80 27.05
C SER A 308 13.52 53.51 25.93
N SER A 309 13.42 54.28 24.83
CA SER A 309 14.24 54.31 23.59
C SER A 309 13.64 53.56 22.38
N GLY A 310 13.44 54.34 21.31
CA GLY A 310 12.70 54.01 20.08
C GLY A 310 13.36 53.02 19.14
N ASN A 311 13.73 51.85 19.63
CA ASN A 311 13.96 50.70 18.75
C ASN A 311 12.59 50.13 18.37
N SER A 312 12.27 50.22 17.07
CA SER A 312 11.12 49.56 16.46
C SER A 312 11.06 48.09 16.86
N VAL A 313 9.87 47.60 17.24
CA VAL A 313 9.63 46.16 17.38
C VAL A 313 10.11 45.49 16.09
N GLY A 314 11.21 44.73 16.17
CA GLY A 314 11.73 43.98 15.04
C GLY A 314 10.61 43.13 14.45
N ASN A 315 10.49 43.10 13.12
CA ASN A 315 9.50 42.26 12.47
C ASN A 315 9.93 40.80 12.61
N GLY A 316 9.60 40.17 13.75
CA GLY A 316 10.03 38.80 14.09
C GLY A 316 9.63 37.76 13.03
N TYR A 317 8.58 38.04 12.24
CA TYR A 317 8.23 37.23 11.09
C TYR A 317 9.25 37.33 9.94
N GLN A 318 9.79 38.53 9.68
CA GLN A 318 10.85 38.71 8.68
C GLN A 318 12.17 38.09 9.14
N GLU A 319 12.50 38.21 10.43
CA GLU A 319 13.67 37.53 11.00
C GLU A 319 13.55 36.00 10.90
N PHE A 320 12.37 35.45 11.23
CA PHE A 320 12.07 34.04 11.04
C PHE A 320 12.24 33.63 9.57
N LYS A 321 11.67 34.39 8.62
CA LYS A 321 11.82 34.14 7.18
C LYS A 321 13.27 34.15 6.73
N ASN A 322 14.08 35.04 7.27
CA ASN A 322 15.50 35.13 6.94
C ASN A 322 16.29 33.97 7.56
N ALA A 323 15.91 33.51 8.76
CA ALA A 323 16.60 32.43 9.50
C ALA A 323 16.21 31.02 9.03
N ILE A 324 14.98 30.84 8.55
CA ILE A 324 14.44 29.59 8.01
C ILE A 324 13.73 29.92 6.68
N PRO A 325 14.51 30.18 5.62
CA PRO A 325 13.94 30.54 4.32
C PRO A 325 13.19 29.36 3.69
N LEU A 326 12.20 29.68 2.86
CA LEU A 326 11.61 28.73 1.92
C LEU A 326 12.48 28.70 0.68
N ASP A 327 13.24 27.62 0.50
CA ASP A 327 14.02 27.39 -0.71
C ASP A 327 13.33 26.38 -1.62
N THR A 328 13.30 26.66 -2.93
CA THR A 328 12.85 25.73 -3.97
C THR A 328 14.04 25.24 -4.78
N LEU A 329 14.27 23.94 -4.78
CA LEU A 329 15.34 23.28 -5.55
C LEU A 329 14.76 22.42 -6.67
N TYR A 330 15.40 22.40 -7.83
CA TYR A 330 14.94 21.63 -9.01
C TYR A 330 15.83 20.41 -9.28
N ALA A 331 16.40 19.82 -8.23
CA ALA A 331 17.34 18.72 -8.36
C ALA A 331 16.62 17.37 -8.54
N ASP A 332 17.18 16.52 -9.41
CA ASP A 332 16.77 15.13 -9.55
C ASP A 332 16.81 14.40 -8.19
N TYR A 333 15.82 13.56 -7.92
CA TYR A 333 15.79 12.72 -6.73
C TYR A 333 15.28 11.32 -7.03
N THR A 334 15.55 10.38 -6.13
CA THR A 334 15.14 8.97 -6.29
C THR A 334 14.24 8.54 -5.14
N THR A 335 13.15 7.87 -5.49
CA THR A 335 12.24 7.27 -4.50
C THR A 335 12.26 5.75 -4.63
N TRP A 336 12.21 5.07 -3.49
CA TRP A 336 12.10 3.62 -3.42
C TRP A 336 10.65 3.21 -3.28
N ARG A 337 10.24 2.20 -4.04
CA ARG A 337 8.91 1.60 -3.92
C ARG A 337 8.80 0.83 -2.60
N PRO A 338 7.62 0.80 -1.96
CA PRO A 338 7.38 -0.05 -0.80
C PRO A 338 7.50 -1.53 -1.17
N ALA A 339 8.61 -2.16 -0.83
CA ALA A 339 8.82 -3.59 -1.06
C ALA A 339 7.82 -4.39 -0.21
N LYS A 340 7.14 -5.33 -0.85
CA LYS A 340 6.12 -6.19 -0.27
C LYS A 340 6.64 -7.63 -0.24
N PHE A 341 6.49 -8.30 0.88
CA PHE A 341 6.82 -9.71 1.07
C PHE A 341 5.55 -10.47 1.45
N ASN A 342 5.33 -11.61 0.81
CA ASN A 342 4.27 -12.53 1.19
C ASN A 342 4.85 -13.92 1.40
N THR A 343 4.31 -14.64 2.37
CA THR A 343 4.51 -16.09 2.49
C THR A 343 3.25 -16.76 2.99
N SER A 344 3.03 -18.01 2.58
CA SER A 344 1.91 -18.78 3.13
C SER A 344 2.20 -20.28 3.19
N VAL A 345 1.42 -20.93 4.05
CA VAL A 345 1.27 -22.38 4.11
C VAL A 345 -0.20 -22.72 3.89
N GLN A 346 -0.47 -23.70 3.04
CA GLN A 346 -1.82 -24.20 2.76
C GLN A 346 -1.84 -25.72 2.86
N TYR A 347 -2.87 -26.25 3.50
CA TYR A 347 -3.23 -27.66 3.51
C TYR A 347 -4.55 -27.86 2.77
N SER A 348 -4.55 -28.71 1.75
CA SER A 348 -5.70 -29.00 0.90
C SER A 348 -6.25 -30.41 1.20
N PHE A 349 -7.57 -30.57 1.16
CA PHE A 349 -8.26 -31.81 1.52
C PHE A 349 -9.59 -31.90 0.77
N ASP A 350 -10.34 -32.99 0.99
CA ASP A 350 -11.60 -33.28 0.27
C ASP A 350 -11.34 -33.51 -1.21
N GLU A 351 -10.79 -34.70 -1.51
CA GLU A 351 -10.44 -35.11 -2.88
C GLU A 351 -11.67 -35.13 -3.79
N GLU A 352 -11.56 -34.45 -4.93
CA GLU A 352 -12.55 -34.47 -5.99
C GLU A 352 -12.33 -35.74 -6.82
N ARG A 353 -13.15 -36.77 -6.57
CA ARG A 353 -13.22 -37.93 -7.46
C ARG A 353 -13.94 -37.54 -8.74
N SER A 354 -13.35 -37.83 -9.89
CA SER A 354 -14.04 -37.77 -11.18
C SER A 354 -15.27 -38.68 -11.15
N GLU A 355 -16.44 -38.16 -11.52
CA GLU A 355 -17.66 -38.98 -11.70
C GLU A 355 -17.51 -39.96 -12.87
N ASP A 356 -16.68 -39.62 -13.85
CA ASP A 356 -16.25 -40.53 -14.91
C ASP A 356 -15.08 -41.37 -14.38
N CYS A 357 -15.40 -42.51 -13.78
CA CYS A 357 -14.44 -43.56 -13.47
C CYS A 357 -14.02 -44.24 -14.78
N ASN A 358 -13.27 -43.52 -15.63
CA ASN A 358 -12.75 -44.10 -16.86
C ASN A 358 -11.45 -44.84 -16.52
N CYS A 359 -11.56 -46.12 -16.18
CA CYS A 359 -10.44 -47.01 -15.82
C CYS A 359 -9.36 -47.16 -16.91
N ILE A 360 -9.57 -46.56 -18.09
CA ILE A 360 -8.68 -46.62 -19.25
C ILE A 360 -7.76 -45.40 -19.32
N ASN A 361 -8.13 -44.26 -18.69
CA ASN A 361 -7.33 -43.05 -18.62
C ASN A 361 -7.32 -42.51 -17.18
N TYR A 362 -6.39 -43.03 -16.37
CA TYR A 362 -6.12 -42.53 -15.03
C TYR A 362 -5.64 -41.08 -15.12
N ASP A 363 -6.47 -40.12 -14.68
CA ASP A 363 -6.07 -38.71 -14.52
C ASP A 363 -5.35 -38.57 -13.15
N PRO A 364 -4.01 -38.41 -13.11
CA PRO A 364 -3.24 -38.55 -11.87
C PRO A 364 -3.21 -37.29 -11.00
N GLU A 365 -3.85 -36.19 -11.45
CA GLU A 365 -3.95 -34.95 -10.68
C GLU A 365 -5.11 -35.02 -9.68
N THR A 366 -4.81 -35.50 -8.47
CA THR A 366 -5.72 -35.37 -7.32
C THR A 366 -6.04 -33.89 -7.10
N THR A 367 -7.26 -33.47 -7.44
CA THR A 367 -7.76 -32.12 -7.14
C THR A 367 -8.48 -32.11 -5.79
N TYR A 368 -8.28 -31.05 -5.02
CA TYR A 368 -8.89 -30.88 -3.69
C TYR A 368 -9.96 -29.80 -3.74
N LYS A 369 -11.13 -30.07 -3.14
CA LYS A 369 -12.24 -29.11 -3.07
C LYS A 369 -12.04 -28.09 -1.97
N SER A 370 -11.38 -28.45 -0.87
CA SER A 370 -11.24 -27.62 0.31
C SER A 370 -9.77 -27.36 0.63
N ALA A 371 -9.47 -26.19 1.20
CA ALA A 371 -8.16 -25.89 1.73
C ALA A 371 -8.24 -24.94 2.91
N VAL A 372 -7.33 -25.11 3.87
CA VAL A 372 -7.07 -24.15 4.96
C VAL A 372 -5.64 -23.65 4.82
N GLY A 373 -5.40 -22.39 5.14
CA GLY A 373 -4.07 -21.84 5.09
C GLY A 373 -3.87 -20.61 5.95
N ALA A 374 -2.61 -20.22 6.09
CA ALA A 374 -2.18 -19.03 6.79
C ALA A 374 -1.17 -18.28 5.92
N GLN A 375 -1.29 -16.96 5.86
CA GLN A 375 -0.48 -16.04 5.10
C GLN A 375 0.09 -14.96 6.03
N LEU A 376 1.37 -14.65 5.84
CA LEU A 376 2.03 -13.49 6.41
C LEU A 376 2.38 -12.53 5.27
N PHE A 377 1.96 -11.28 5.40
CA PHE A 377 2.31 -10.17 4.52
C PHE A 377 3.17 -9.17 5.28
N VAL A 378 4.16 -8.58 4.64
CA VAL A 378 5.01 -7.51 5.20
C VAL A 378 5.29 -6.48 4.12
N MET A 379 5.18 -5.19 4.41
CA MET A 379 5.49 -4.09 3.50
C MET A 379 6.39 -3.06 4.19
N SER A 380 7.44 -2.62 3.50
CA SER A 380 8.32 -1.59 4.02
C SER A 380 7.62 -0.22 4.06
N THR A 381 7.87 0.57 5.10
CA THR A 381 7.40 1.95 5.19
C THR A 381 8.47 2.85 5.83
N PRO A 382 8.33 4.19 5.78
CA PRO A 382 9.32 5.10 6.36
C PRO A 382 9.57 4.97 7.87
N ARG A 383 8.63 4.42 8.66
CA ARG A 383 8.77 4.30 10.12
C ARG A 383 8.69 2.87 10.62
N THR A 384 7.54 2.23 10.45
CA THR A 384 7.31 0.86 10.93
C THR A 384 6.72 0.01 9.82
N PRO A 385 7.24 -1.21 9.60
CA PRO A 385 6.72 -2.07 8.55
C PRO A 385 5.24 -2.36 8.79
N LEU A 386 4.54 -2.56 7.68
CA LEU A 386 3.14 -2.89 7.61
C LEU A 386 3.01 -4.42 7.47
N VAL A 387 2.44 -5.14 8.44
CA VAL A 387 2.42 -6.63 8.50
C VAL A 387 0.99 -7.23 8.50
N ALA A 388 0.53 -8.10 7.62
CA ALA A 388 -0.77 -8.78 7.81
C ALA A 388 -0.56 -10.23 8.25
N PHE A 389 -1.34 -10.73 9.20
CA PHE A 389 -1.50 -12.18 9.36
C PHE A 389 -2.92 -12.59 9.02
N THR A 390 -3.07 -13.40 7.96
CA THR A 390 -4.37 -13.83 7.45
C THR A 390 -4.47 -15.34 7.51
N THR A 391 -5.49 -15.85 8.18
CA THR A 391 -5.90 -17.25 8.04
C THR A 391 -7.06 -17.33 7.06
N TYR A 392 -7.18 -18.43 6.32
CA TYR A 392 -8.23 -18.57 5.33
C TYR A 392 -8.72 -20.00 5.19
N TYR A 393 -9.99 -20.10 4.80
CA TYR A 393 -10.63 -21.32 4.32
C TYR A 393 -11.09 -21.09 2.88
N ARG A 394 -10.68 -21.95 1.97
CA ARG A 394 -11.08 -21.93 0.56
C ARG A 394 -11.89 -23.18 0.25
N ARG A 395 -12.98 -23.02 -0.49
CA ARG A 395 -13.81 -24.13 -0.97
C ARG A 395 -14.27 -23.90 -2.40
N LYS A 396 -14.11 -24.94 -3.23
CA LYS A 396 -14.75 -25.05 -4.53
C LYS A 396 -16.17 -25.59 -4.31
N ILE A 397 -17.16 -24.72 -4.45
CA ILE A 397 -18.58 -25.06 -4.25
C ILE A 397 -19.11 -25.80 -5.47
N PHE A 398 -18.85 -25.26 -6.65
CA PHE A 398 -19.20 -25.86 -7.95
C PHE A 398 -17.96 -25.84 -8.85
N LYS A 399 -18.00 -26.56 -9.99
CA LYS A 399 -16.95 -26.47 -11.02
C LYS A 399 -16.70 -25.01 -11.47
N ALA A 400 -17.76 -24.21 -11.49
CA ALA A 400 -17.75 -22.80 -11.84
C ALA A 400 -17.45 -21.85 -10.66
N LEU A 401 -17.77 -22.20 -9.41
CA LEU A 401 -17.78 -21.27 -8.28
C LEU A 401 -16.79 -21.67 -7.18
N GLN A 402 -15.90 -20.75 -6.82
CA GLN A 402 -14.99 -20.87 -5.69
C GLN A 402 -15.20 -19.75 -4.68
N LEU A 403 -15.08 -20.11 -3.40
CA LEU A 403 -15.20 -19.22 -2.26
C LEU A 403 -13.91 -19.26 -1.45
N LYS A 404 -13.49 -18.11 -0.93
CA LYS A 404 -12.39 -17.99 0.03
C LYS A 404 -12.84 -17.05 1.16
N ALA A 405 -12.99 -17.58 2.36
CA ALA A 405 -13.22 -16.78 3.57
C ALA A 405 -11.89 -16.54 4.28
N THR A 406 -11.69 -15.33 4.78
CA THR A 406 -10.45 -14.91 5.45
C THR A 406 -10.74 -14.29 6.80
N TYR A 407 -9.82 -14.49 7.74
CA TYR A 407 -9.75 -13.74 9.00
C TYR A 407 -8.34 -13.15 9.11
N THR A 408 -8.27 -11.82 9.14
CA THR A 408 -7.03 -11.06 9.13
C THR A 408 -6.83 -10.32 10.45
N LEU A 409 -5.59 -10.29 10.90
CA LEU A 409 -5.10 -9.43 11.97
C LEU A 409 -4.14 -8.40 11.36
N ASP A 410 -4.47 -7.12 11.50
CA ASP A 410 -3.75 -6.02 10.84
C ASP A 410 -3.70 -4.70 11.64
N SER A 411 -3.20 -3.63 10.99
CA SER A 411 -2.90 -2.30 11.58
C SER A 411 -4.14 -1.60 12.11
N TYR A 412 -5.28 -1.98 11.57
CA TYR A 412 -6.49 -1.19 11.56
C TYR A 412 -7.60 -1.91 12.30
N SER A 413 -7.66 -3.25 12.20
CA SER A 413 -8.69 -4.05 12.85
C SER A 413 -8.18 -5.41 13.31
N TYR A 414 -8.64 -5.82 14.50
CA TYR A 414 -8.50 -7.18 15.01
C TYR A 414 -9.70 -8.07 14.65
N LYS A 415 -10.73 -7.53 13.99
CA LYS A 415 -11.98 -8.24 13.67
C LYS A 415 -12.24 -8.25 12.17
N ASN A 416 -11.18 -8.38 11.37
CA ASN A 416 -11.28 -8.31 9.93
C ASN A 416 -11.68 -9.66 9.33
N ILE A 417 -12.95 -9.79 8.93
CA ILE A 417 -13.48 -10.92 8.18
C ILE A 417 -13.64 -10.53 6.72
N GLY A 418 -13.02 -11.30 5.82
CA GLY A 418 -13.12 -11.09 4.38
C GLY A 418 -13.75 -12.28 3.65
N LEU A 419 -14.32 -12.00 2.48
CA LEU A 419 -14.90 -12.98 1.58
C LEU A 419 -14.46 -12.70 0.14
N GLY A 420 -13.98 -13.74 -0.51
CA GLY A 420 -13.66 -13.78 -1.92
C GLY A 420 -14.55 -14.77 -2.65
N LEU A 421 -15.12 -14.34 -3.76
CA LEU A 421 -15.89 -15.16 -4.68
C LEU A 421 -15.24 -15.08 -6.06
N SER A 422 -15.11 -16.23 -6.71
CA SER A 422 -14.65 -16.33 -8.09
C SER A 422 -15.57 -17.28 -8.84
N SER A 423 -16.20 -16.79 -9.90
CA SER A 423 -17.10 -17.57 -10.74
C SER A 423 -16.61 -17.61 -12.18
N ALA A 424 -16.69 -18.77 -12.82
CA ALA A 424 -16.38 -18.98 -14.22
C ALA A 424 -17.63 -19.42 -14.99
N PHE A 425 -18.17 -18.53 -15.84
CA PHE A 425 -19.31 -18.77 -16.70
C PHE A 425 -18.83 -18.89 -18.15
N GLY A 426 -18.63 -20.12 -18.63
CA GLY A 426 -18.00 -20.38 -19.92
C GLY A 426 -16.58 -19.80 -19.95
N PRO A 427 -16.22 -18.96 -20.94
CA PRO A 427 -14.92 -18.31 -21.00
C PRO A 427 -14.80 -17.11 -20.05
N MET A 428 -15.88 -16.62 -19.44
CA MET A 428 -15.81 -15.45 -18.57
C MET A 428 -15.50 -15.86 -17.13
N ASN A 429 -14.53 -15.21 -16.49
CA ASN A 429 -14.24 -15.32 -15.07
C ASN A 429 -14.48 -13.98 -14.38
N PHE A 430 -15.45 -13.95 -13.46
CA PHE A 430 -15.74 -12.81 -12.62
C PHE A 430 -15.29 -13.09 -11.20
N TYR A 431 -14.73 -12.11 -10.52
CA TYR A 431 -14.38 -12.23 -9.11
C TYR A 431 -14.68 -10.96 -8.34
N VAL A 432 -15.03 -11.12 -7.07
CA VAL A 432 -15.25 -10.05 -6.10
C VAL A 432 -14.66 -10.49 -4.78
N LEU A 433 -13.80 -9.64 -4.21
CA LEU A 433 -13.16 -9.81 -2.93
C LEU A 433 -13.50 -8.58 -2.09
N ALA A 434 -14.02 -8.78 -0.90
CA ALA A 434 -14.32 -7.72 0.03
C ALA A 434 -13.82 -8.12 1.42
N ASP A 435 -13.15 -7.19 2.07
CA ASP A 435 -12.50 -7.39 3.36
C ASP A 435 -13.16 -6.50 4.42
N ASN A 436 -13.01 -6.86 5.69
CA ASN A 436 -13.63 -6.18 6.83
C ASN A 436 -15.16 -6.03 6.71
N LEU A 437 -15.83 -7.11 6.29
CA LEU A 437 -17.27 -7.15 6.01
C LEU A 437 -18.16 -6.75 7.19
N LEU A 438 -17.66 -6.88 8.43
CA LEU A 438 -18.40 -6.48 9.62
C LEU A 438 -18.64 -4.97 9.67
N GLU A 439 -17.70 -4.19 9.15
CA GLU A 439 -17.78 -2.72 9.12
C GLU A 439 -18.64 -2.19 7.97
N TYR A 440 -19.03 -3.03 7.01
CA TYR A 440 -19.93 -2.61 5.91
C TYR A 440 -21.35 -2.24 6.37
N ARG A 441 -21.70 -2.56 7.62
CA ARG A 441 -22.95 -2.09 8.24
C ARG A 441 -22.94 -0.59 8.51
N ASP A 442 -21.76 -0.03 8.80
CA ASP A 442 -21.54 1.39 9.05
C ASP A 442 -20.12 1.76 8.62
N LEU A 443 -19.97 2.06 7.33
CA LEU A 443 -18.68 2.37 6.70
C LEU A 443 -17.97 3.55 7.36
N THR A 444 -18.71 4.45 8.03
CA THR A 444 -18.12 5.62 8.66
C THR A 444 -17.25 5.25 9.86
N LYS A 445 -17.55 4.15 10.54
CA LYS A 445 -16.81 3.65 11.71
C LYS A 445 -15.65 2.74 11.34
N ALA A 446 -15.54 2.36 10.07
CA ALA A 446 -14.50 1.45 9.62
C ALA A 446 -13.12 2.10 9.74
N ASN A 447 -12.21 1.45 10.48
CA ASN A 447 -10.79 1.79 10.45
C ASN A 447 -10.10 1.33 9.17
N SER A 448 -10.66 0.35 8.47
CA SER A 448 -10.14 -0.11 7.19
C SER A 448 -11.20 -0.77 6.34
N LEU A 449 -11.07 -0.59 5.03
CA LEU A 449 -11.94 -1.19 4.03
C LEU A 449 -11.08 -1.60 2.83
N SER A 450 -11.36 -2.78 2.27
CA SER A 450 -10.74 -3.20 1.03
C SER A 450 -11.76 -3.90 0.16
N PHE A 451 -11.81 -3.51 -1.11
CA PHE A 451 -12.55 -4.23 -2.12
C PHE A 451 -11.70 -4.45 -3.36
N GLN A 452 -11.98 -5.53 -4.05
CA GLN A 452 -11.42 -5.83 -5.35
C GLN A 452 -12.46 -6.55 -6.19
N LEU A 453 -12.57 -6.18 -7.46
CA LEU A 453 -13.40 -6.90 -8.41
C LEU A 453 -12.74 -6.95 -9.78
N GLY A 454 -13.16 -7.92 -10.59
CA GLY A 454 -12.75 -7.92 -11.97
C GLY A 454 -13.36 -8.98 -12.85
N LEU A 455 -13.22 -8.75 -14.15
CA LEU A 455 -13.74 -9.56 -15.23
C LEU A 455 -12.61 -9.94 -16.20
N ASN A 456 -12.42 -11.24 -16.35
CA ASN A 456 -11.42 -11.84 -17.22
C ASN A 456 -12.08 -12.76 -18.23
N VAL A 457 -11.42 -12.95 -19.37
CA VAL A 457 -11.69 -14.04 -20.30
C VAL A 457 -10.60 -15.10 -20.08
N ILE A 458 -10.99 -16.32 -19.75
CA ILE A 458 -10.11 -17.44 -19.44
C ILE A 458 -10.38 -18.61 -20.37
N PHE A 459 -9.32 -19.30 -20.74
CA PHE A 459 -9.41 -20.52 -21.55
C PHE A 459 -8.72 -21.65 -20.81
N LYS A 460 -9.56 -22.60 -20.39
CA LYS A 460 -9.12 -23.84 -19.75
C LYS A 460 -8.83 -24.87 -20.82
N ASN A 461 -7.95 -25.81 -20.49
CA ASN A 461 -7.65 -26.91 -21.39
C ASN A 461 -8.96 -27.68 -21.70
N SER A 462 -9.37 -27.72 -22.97
CA SER A 462 -10.34 -28.71 -23.42
C SER A 462 -9.55 -30.00 -23.54
N LYS A 463 -9.71 -30.92 -22.58
CA LYS A 463 -9.31 -32.31 -22.81
C LYS A 463 -10.19 -32.80 -23.96
N LYS A 464 -9.63 -32.83 -25.17
CA LYS A 464 -10.18 -33.62 -26.28
C LYS A 464 -9.79 -35.07 -26.09
#